data_AF-A0AA45G933-F1
#
_entry.id   AF-A0AA45G933-F1
#
_cell.length_a   1.000
_cell.length_b   1.000
_cell.length_c   1.000
_cell.angle_alpha   90.00
_cell.angle_beta   90.00
_cell.angle_gamma   90.00
#
_symmetry.space_group_name_H-M   'P 1'
#
loop_
_entity.id
_entity.type
_entity.pdbx_description
1 polymer ?
#
loop_
_entity_poly.entity_id
_entity_poly.type
_entity_poly.pdbx_seq_one_letter_code
_entity_poly.pdbx_strand_id
1 'polypeptide(L)' 'MTITGFDTAITMAEAAACENPTWWNEVRNHDADAGYASSVLLAEFIRSYAHQMGVPVSDVWTRIRATGELPI' A
#
# COMPACT_ATOMS: atom_id res chain seq x y z
N MET A 1 2.26 9.59 -14.07
CA MET A 1 2.89 10.24 -12.91
C MET A 1 3.80 9.23 -12.28
N THR A 2 5.10 9.49 -12.22
CA THR A 2 6.06 8.61 -11.52
C THR A 2 6.01 8.96 -10.02
N ILE A 3 5.76 7.98 -9.17
CA ILE A 3 5.77 8.15 -7.72
C ILE A 3 7.20 7.87 -7.26
N THR A 4 7.87 8.87 -6.66
CA THR A 4 9.20 8.66 -6.06
C THR A 4 9.12 7.57 -5.00
N GLY A 5 10.06 6.63 -5.02
CA GLY A 5 10.06 5.47 -4.11
C GLY A 5 9.14 4.32 -4.52
N PHE A 6 8.51 4.38 -5.71
CA PHE A 6 7.62 3.31 -6.20
C PHE A 6 8.33 1.96 -6.34
N ASP A 7 9.49 1.92 -6.99
CA ASP A 7 10.24 0.67 -7.20
C ASP A 7 10.60 0.01 -5.86
N THR A 8 10.98 0.84 -4.89
CA THR A 8 11.25 0.40 -3.52
C THR A 8 10.01 -0.12 -2.83
N ALA A 9 8.86 0.56 -2.97
CA ALA A 9 7.59 0.11 -2.40
C ALA A 9 7.11 -1.23 -2.99
N ILE A 10 7.33 -1.47 -4.29
CA ILE A 10 7.04 -2.78 -4.91
C ILE A 10 7.95 -3.86 -4.34
N THR A 11 9.25 -3.58 -4.22
CA THR A 11 10.21 -4.51 -3.61
C THR A 11 9.86 -4.81 -2.15
N MET A 12 9.39 -3.82 -1.40
CA MET A 12 8.86 -4.02 -0.03
C MET A 12 7.63 -4.92 -0.02
N ALA A 13 6.71 -4.78 -0.98
CA ALA A 13 5.55 -5.65 -1.09
C ALA A 13 5.95 -7.10 -1.40
N GLU A 14 6.94 -7.33 -2.25
CA GLU A 14 7.51 -8.65 -2.51
C GLU A 14 8.14 -9.26 -1.26
N ALA A 15 8.93 -8.47 -0.51
CA ALA A 15 9.53 -8.91 0.75
C ALA A 15 8.50 -9.32 1.80
N ALA A 16 7.39 -8.57 1.88
CA ALA A 16 6.27 -8.93 2.74
C ALA A 16 5.58 -10.22 2.29
N ALA A 17 5.37 -10.42 0.98
CA ALA A 17 4.78 -11.63 0.43
C ALA A 17 5.66 -12.89 0.65
N CYS A 18 6.97 -12.72 0.72
CA CYS A 18 7.93 -13.77 1.08
C CYS A 18 8.11 -13.96 2.60
N GLU A 19 7.33 -13.27 3.44
CA GLU A 19 7.45 -13.30 4.91
C GLU A 19 8.89 -13.02 5.42
N ASN A 20 9.64 -12.18 4.71
CA ASN A 20 11.03 -11.87 5.03
C ASN A 20 11.18 -10.46 5.64
N PRO A 21 11.02 -10.31 6.97
CA PRO A 21 11.08 -9.01 7.63
C PRO A 21 12.48 -8.38 7.59
N THR A 22 13.54 -9.17 7.46
CA THR A 22 14.91 -8.64 7.32
C THR A 22 15.07 -7.92 6.00
N TRP A 23 14.69 -8.58 4.90
CA TRP A 23 14.72 -7.97 3.56
C TRP A 23 13.81 -6.75 3.49
N TRP A 24 12.61 -6.83 4.09
CA TRP A 24 11.70 -5.70 4.15
C TRP A 24 12.31 -4.48 4.85
N ASN A 25 12.96 -4.68 6.01
CA ASN A 25 13.60 -3.61 6.76
C ASN A 25 14.82 -3.04 6.03
N GLU A 26 15.61 -3.89 5.37
CA GLU A 26 16.72 -3.45 4.53
C GLU A 26 16.21 -2.51 3.44
N VAL A 27 15.24 -2.95 2.63
CA VAL A 27 14.67 -2.15 1.53
C VAL A 27 14.07 -0.85 2.04
N ARG A 28 13.27 -0.90 3.12
CA ARG A 28 12.68 0.29 3.75
C ARG A 28 13.72 1.32 4.19
N ASN A 29 14.86 0.88 4.72
CA ASN A 29 15.89 1.78 5.24
C ASN A 29 16.74 2.42 4.13
N HIS A 30 16.71 1.90 2.90
CA HIS A 30 17.46 2.44 1.77
C HIS A 30 16.75 3.62 1.08
N ASP A 31 15.44 3.80 1.30
CA ASP A 31 14.64 4.80 0.61
C ASP A 31 13.60 5.43 1.56
N ALA A 32 13.82 6.70 1.89
CA ALA A 32 12.90 7.45 2.74
C ALA A 32 11.53 7.69 2.08
N ASP A 33 11.46 7.67 0.74
CA ASP A 33 10.23 7.91 -0.02
C ASP A 33 9.38 6.65 -0.20
N ALA A 34 9.90 5.46 0.11
CA ALA A 34 9.15 4.20 -0.03
C ALA A 34 7.88 4.16 0.85
N GLY A 35 7.93 4.79 2.04
CA GLY A 35 6.75 4.93 2.90
C GLY A 35 5.69 5.86 2.31
N TYR A 36 6.13 6.95 1.66
CA TYR A 36 5.23 7.84 0.92
C TYR A 36 4.60 7.10 -0.26
N ALA A 37 5.41 6.42 -1.08
CA ALA A 37 4.93 5.64 -2.22
C ALA A 37 3.90 4.58 -1.82
N SER A 38 4.19 3.80 -0.77
CA SER A 38 3.26 2.79 -0.24
C SER A 38 1.92 3.39 0.17
N SER A 39 1.93 4.57 0.80
CA SER A 39 0.72 5.28 1.22
C SER A 39 -0.10 5.78 0.03
N VAL A 40 0.56 6.32 -1.00
CA VAL A 40 -0.09 6.76 -2.24
C VAL A 40 -0.73 5.58 -2.96
N LEU A 41 -0.01 4.46 -3.11
CA LEU A 41 -0.52 3.26 -3.77
C LEU A 41 -1.74 2.68 -3.05
N LEU A 42 -1.72 2.64 -1.71
CA LEU A 42 -2.87 2.23 -0.93
C LEU A 42 -4.07 3.16 -1.13
N ALA A 43 -3.87 4.47 -1.13
CA ALA A 43 -4.95 5.43 -1.35
C ALA A 43 -5.57 5.29 -2.75
N GLU A 44 -4.73 5.10 -3.77
CA GLU A 44 -5.15 4.87 -5.16
C GLU A 44 -5.95 3.58 -5.32
N PHE A 45 -5.51 2.51 -4.64
CA PHE A 45 -6.21 1.23 -4.60
C PHE A 45 -7.61 1.37 -3.97
N ILE A 46 -7.69 1.96 -2.78
CA ILE A 46 -8.96 2.17 -2.06
C ILE A 46 -9.91 3.03 -2.90
N ARG A 47 -9.40 4.10 -3.53
CA ARG A 47 -10.20 4.97 -4.40
C ARG A 47 -10.75 4.22 -5.60
N SER A 48 -9.90 3.42 -6.26
CA SER A 48 -10.29 2.63 -7.42
C SER A 48 -11.37 1.62 -7.06
N TYR A 49 -11.20 0.89 -5.94
CA TYR A 49 -12.20 -0.04 -5.44
C TYR A 49 -13.53 0.65 -5.09
N ALA A 50 -13.47 1.77 -4.37
CA ALA A 50 -14.65 2.55 -4.00
C ALA A 50 -15.45 2.99 -5.24
N HIS A 51 -14.76 3.48 -6.27
CA HIS A 51 -15.38 3.85 -7.54
C HIS A 51 -16.03 2.64 -8.24
N GLN A 52 -15.37 1.49 -8.28
CA GLN A 52 -15.93 0.27 -8.88
C GLN A 52 -17.19 -0.21 -8.17
N MET A 53 -17.23 -0.08 -6.84
CA MET A 53 -18.36 -0.50 -6.01
C MET A 53 -19.45 0.56 -5.88
N GLY A 54 -19.22 1.78 -6.36
CA GLY A 54 -20.17 2.89 -6.23
C GLY A 54 -20.36 3.35 -4.79
N VAL A 55 -19.35 3.20 -3.93
CA VAL A 55 -19.39 3.57 -2.51
C VAL A 55 -18.41 4.68 -2.16
N PRO A 56 -18.60 5.40 -1.05
CA PRO A 56 -17.62 6.38 -0.57
C PRO A 56 -16.27 5.75 -0.19
N VAL A 57 -15.18 6.42 -0.56
CA VAL A 57 -13.80 6.03 -0.19
C VAL A 57 -13.65 5.91 1.34
N SER A 58 -14.31 6.79 2.10
CA SER A 58 -14.31 6.77 3.57
C SER A 58 -14.85 5.47 4.15
N ASP A 59 -15.82 4.86 3.48
CA ASP A 59 -16.51 3.67 3.99
C ASP A 59 -15.63 2.44 3.79
N VAL A 60 -14.95 2.37 2.63
CA VAL A 60 -13.92 1.35 2.37
C VAL A 60 -12.79 1.46 3.38
N TRP A 61 -12.28 2.67 3.63
CA TRP A 61 -11.22 2.88 4.63
C TRP A 61 -11.67 2.53 6.04
N THR A 62 -12.90 2.86 6.41
CA THR A 62 -13.48 2.51 7.72
C THR A 62 -13.55 1.00 7.89
N ARG A 63 -13.97 0.26 6.85
CA ARG A 63 -13.98 -1.20 6.85
C ARG A 63 -12.58 -1.77 7.02
N ILE A 64 -11.61 -1.33 6.22
CA ILE A 64 -10.21 -1.80 6.31
C ILE A 64 -9.65 -1.58 7.72
N ARG A 65 -9.89 -0.42 8.34
CA ARG A 65 -9.43 -0.17 9.71
C ARG A 65 -10.14 -1.03 10.76
N ALA A 66 -11.39 -1.40 10.53
CA ALA A 66 -12.16 -2.23 11.45
C ALA A 66 -11.78 -3.72 11.35
N THR A 67 -11.49 -4.22 10.15
CA THR A 67 -11.24 -5.66 9.91
C THR A 67 -9.76 -6.00 9.74
N GLY A 68 -8.92 -5.02 9.38
CA GLY A 68 -7.53 -5.26 8.96
C GLY A 68 -7.42 -5.91 7.58
N GLU A 69 -8.53 -6.09 6.86
CA GLU A 69 -8.57 -6.80 5.58
C GLU A 69 -8.69 -5.82 4.41
N LEU A 70 -7.86 -6.00 3.40
CA LEU A 70 -7.99 -5.29 2.14
C LEU A 70 -9.16 -5.87 1.32
N PRO A 71 -9.95 -5.03 0.64
CA PRO A 71 -10.93 -5.51 -0.31
C PRO A 71 -10.21 -6.15 -1.50
N ILE A 72 -10.40 -7.45 -1.71
CA ILE A 72 -9.83 -8.24 -2.81
C ILE A 72 -10.91 -8.67 -3.78
#